data_AF-A0A485MM69-F1
#
_entry.id   AF-A0A485MM69-F1
#
_cell.length_a   1.000
_cell.length_b   1.000
_cell.length_c   1.000
_cell.angle_alpha   90.00
_cell.angle_beta   90.00
_cell.angle_gamma   90.00
#
_symmetry.space_group_name_H-M   'P 1'
#
loop_
_entity.id
_entity.type
_entity.pdbx_description
1 polymer ?
#
loop_
_entity_poly.entity_id
_entity_poly.type
_entity_poly.pdbx_seq_one_letter_code
_entity_poly.pdbx_strand_id
1 'polypeptide(L)'
;MRLFLSVLLVTLAFCCYEANALACPDFVKDISGFLLKPTIAFKPSLAKYEAPPENVQAVLDVKSCTDNISKSRRKALKQILGKVTASCGI
;
A
#
# COMPACT_ATOMS: atom_id res chain seq x y z
N MET A 1 22.96 13.89 -33.98
CA MET A 1 23.06 13.50 -32.56
C MET A 1 21.87 14.05 -31.79
N ARG A 2 20.77 13.28 -31.67
CA ARG A 2 19.54 13.69 -30.95
C ARG A 2 19.26 12.90 -29.67
N LEU A 3 20.01 11.81 -29.44
CA LEU A 3 19.78 10.87 -28.33
C LEU A 3 20.19 11.43 -26.97
N PHE A 4 21.21 12.29 -26.92
CA PHE A 4 21.71 12.85 -25.65
C PHE A 4 20.63 13.67 -24.91
N LEU A 5 19.79 14.41 -25.63
CA LEU A 5 18.74 15.22 -25.02
C LEU A 5 17.64 14.35 -24.40
N SER A 6 17.23 13.30 -25.11
CA SER A 6 16.21 12.35 -24.62
C SER A 6 16.70 11.58 -23.39
N VAL A 7 17.96 11.12 -23.42
CA VAL A 7 18.56 10.41 -22.27
C VAL A 7 18.66 11.34 -21.07
N LEU A 8 19.12 12.59 -21.26
CA LEU A 8 19.19 13.60 -20.20
C LEU A 8 17.82 13.86 -19.55
N LEU A 9 16.77 14.03 -20.34
CA LEU A 9 15.41 14.27 -19.84
C LEU A 9 14.87 13.08 -19.04
N VAL A 10 15.16 11.85 -19.47
CA VAL A 10 14.76 10.64 -18.72
C VAL A 10 15.52 10.56 -17.39
N THR A 11 16.84 10.78 -17.39
CA THR A 11 17.61 10.85 -16.13
C THR A 11 17.13 11.97 -15.23
N LEU A 12 16.78 13.15 -15.76
CA LEU A 12 16.28 14.26 -14.95
C LEU A 12 14.90 13.92 -14.37
N ALA A 13 14.02 13.27 -15.13
CA ALA A 13 12.73 12.81 -14.62
C ALA A 13 12.89 11.75 -13.50
N PHE A 14 13.87 10.86 -13.62
CA PHE A 14 14.15 9.86 -12.57
C PHE A 14 14.92 10.43 -11.38
N CYS A 15 15.82 11.40 -11.58
CA CYS A 15 16.63 12.01 -10.53
C CYS A 15 15.89 13.14 -9.79
N CYS A 16 14.92 13.81 -10.43
CA CYS A 16 14.06 14.82 -9.82
C CYS A 16 12.73 14.25 -9.33
N TYR A 17 12.47 12.95 -9.52
CA TYR A 17 11.44 12.26 -8.76
C TYR A 17 11.99 12.00 -7.36
N GLU A 18 12.06 13.06 -6.57
CA GLU A 18 12.22 12.91 -5.13
C GLU A 18 11.10 11.98 -4.65
N ALA A 19 11.45 10.83 -4.10
CA ALA A 19 10.51 9.95 -3.40
C ALA A 19 10.09 10.55 -2.04
N ASN A 20 9.95 11.88 -1.99
CA ASN A 20 9.45 12.67 -0.86
C ASN A 20 7.92 12.56 -0.72
N ALA A 21 7.35 11.53 -1.34
CA ALA A 21 5.92 11.26 -1.28
C ALA A 21 5.60 10.59 0.05
N LEU A 22 4.98 11.37 0.94
CA LEU A 22 4.33 10.84 2.13
C LEU A 22 3.45 9.64 1.76
N ALA A 23 3.54 8.58 2.57
CA ALA A 23 2.70 7.41 2.39
C ALA A 23 1.22 7.84 2.38
N CYS A 24 0.46 7.42 1.37
CA CYS A 24 -0.95 7.75 1.23
C CYS A 24 -1.71 7.34 2.51
N PRO A 25 -2.34 8.29 3.24
CA PRO A 25 -2.99 8.00 4.52
C PRO A 25 -4.08 6.93 4.40
N ASP A 26 -4.83 6.93 3.30
CA ASP A 26 -5.86 5.94 3.01
C ASP A 26 -5.27 4.54 2.82
N PHE A 27 -4.17 4.42 2.10
CA PHE A 27 -3.47 3.15 1.92
C PHE A 27 -2.98 2.60 3.27
N VAL A 28 -2.35 3.44 4.09
CA VAL A 28 -1.84 3.03 5.43
C VAL A 28 -2.98 2.57 6.34
N LYS A 29 -4.11 3.28 6.31
CA LYS A 29 -5.31 2.93 7.07
C LYS A 29 -5.90 1.59 6.60
N ASP A 30 -5.95 1.37 5.30
CA ASP A 30 -6.56 0.18 4.73
C ASP A 30 -5.70 -1.06 4.91
N ILE A 31 -4.39 -0.97 4.69
CA ILE A 31 -3.50 -2.11 4.94
C ILE A 31 -3.41 -2.43 6.44
N SER A 32 -3.50 -1.41 7.31
CA SER A 32 -3.65 -1.63 8.76
C SER A 32 -4.96 -2.33 9.11
N GLY A 33 -6.05 -1.94 8.45
CA GLY A 33 -7.37 -2.57 8.57
C GLY A 33 -7.35 -4.01 8.07
N PHE A 34 -6.70 -4.27 6.93
CA PHE A 34 -6.52 -5.57 6.34
C PHE A 34 -5.84 -6.55 7.29
N LEU A 35 -4.78 -6.11 7.96
CA LEU A 35 -4.03 -6.93 8.93
C LEU A 35 -4.81 -7.21 10.22
N LEU A 36 -5.54 -6.22 10.75
CA LEU A 36 -6.08 -6.31 12.12
C LEU A 36 -7.59 -6.51 12.22
N LYS A 37 -8.38 -5.97 11.28
CA LYS A 37 -9.84 -6.04 11.36
C LYS A 37 -10.34 -7.40 10.86
N PRO A 38 -11.44 -7.92 11.42
CA PRO A 38 -12.11 -9.06 10.81
C PRO A 38 -12.67 -8.70 9.43
N THR A 39 -12.82 -9.67 8.54
CA THR A 39 -13.30 -9.49 7.16
C THR A 39 -14.62 -8.71 7.07
N ILE A 40 -15.55 -8.96 7.99
CA ILE A 40 -16.85 -8.28 8.06
C ILE A 40 -16.70 -6.76 8.30
N ALA A 41 -15.69 -6.35 9.08
CA ALA A 41 -15.42 -4.94 9.37
C ALA A 41 -14.45 -4.30 8.35
N PHE A 42 -13.73 -5.09 7.56
CA PHE A 42 -12.81 -4.62 6.52
C PHE A 42 -13.50 -4.46 5.17
N LYS A 43 -14.35 -5.40 4.75
CA LYS A 43 -15.04 -5.34 3.45
C LYS A 43 -15.75 -4.01 3.18
N PRO A 44 -16.47 -3.39 4.13
CA PRO A 44 -17.12 -2.09 3.91
C PRO A 44 -16.13 -0.96 3.61
N SER A 45 -14.88 -1.01 4.08
CA SER A 45 -13.90 0.05 3.79
C SER A 45 -13.41 0.03 2.34
N LEU A 46 -13.64 -1.06 1.59
CA LEU A 46 -13.29 -1.15 0.18
C LEU A 46 -14.29 -0.41 -0.73
N ALA A 47 -15.49 -0.09 -0.24
CA ALA A 47 -16.53 0.55 -1.04
C ALA A 47 -16.12 1.92 -1.60
N LYS A 48 -15.22 2.63 -0.90
CA LYS A 48 -14.70 3.94 -1.32
C LYS A 48 -13.91 3.92 -2.64
N TYR A 49 -13.51 2.74 -3.10
CA TYR A 49 -12.75 2.59 -4.35
C TYR A 49 -13.63 2.33 -5.57
N GLU A 50 -14.93 2.11 -5.38
CA GLU A 50 -15.87 1.79 -6.47
C GLU A 50 -15.34 0.67 -7.40
N ALA A 51 -14.57 -0.25 -6.82
CA ALA A 51 -13.86 -1.27 -7.56
C ALA A 51 -14.83 -2.35 -8.08
N PRO A 52 -14.52 -2.98 -9.24
CA PRO A 52 -15.27 -4.13 -9.71
C PRO A 52 -15.36 -5.23 -8.65
N PRO A 53 -16.47 -5.98 -8.59
CA PRO A 53 -16.65 -7.06 -7.60
C PRO A 53 -15.50 -8.09 -7.59
N GLU A 54 -14.92 -8.37 -8.76
CA GLU A 54 -13.77 -9.25 -8.93
C GLU A 54 -12.54 -8.76 -8.14
N ASN A 55 -12.23 -7.46 -8.22
CA ASN A 55 -11.08 -6.88 -7.51
C ASN A 55 -11.30 -6.88 -6.00
N VAL A 56 -12.54 -6.62 -5.56
CA VAL A 56 -12.91 -6.71 -4.14
C VAL A 56 -12.74 -8.14 -3.65
N GLN A 57 -13.18 -9.14 -4.43
CA GLN A 57 -13.05 -10.54 -4.07
C GLN A 57 -11.58 -10.97 -3.98
N ALA A 58 -10.75 -10.57 -4.94
CA ALA A 58 -9.31 -10.87 -4.91
C ALA A 58 -8.65 -10.37 -3.62
N VAL A 59 -8.98 -9.15 -3.17
CA VAL A 59 -8.47 -8.62 -1.89
C VAL A 59 -8.97 -9.45 -0.70
N LEU A 60 -10.23 -9.86 -0.70
CA LEU A 60 -10.81 -10.70 0.36
C LEU A 60 -10.18 -12.10 0.39
N ASP A 61 -9.79 -12.65 -0.76
CA ASP A 61 -9.10 -13.94 -0.85
C ASP A 61 -7.71 -13.86 -0.21
N VAL A 62 -6.93 -12.82 -0.53
CA VAL A 62 -5.62 -12.58 0.14
C VAL A 62 -5.80 -12.33 1.63
N LYS A 63 -6.89 -11.66 2.02
CA LYS A 63 -7.22 -11.45 3.44
C LYS A 63 -7.47 -12.78 4.15
N SER A 64 -8.15 -13.73 3.53
CA SER A 64 -8.41 -15.04 4.13
C SER A 64 -7.10 -15.77 4.48
N CYS A 65 -6.12 -15.73 3.58
CA CYS A 65 -4.77 -16.23 3.83
C CYS A 65 -4.07 -15.49 4.97
N THR A 66 -4.22 -14.17 5.00
CA THR A 66 -3.61 -13.32 6.04
C THR A 66 -4.24 -13.56 7.40
N ASP A 67 -5.55 -13.81 7.49
CA ASP A 67 -6.25 -14.03 8.75
C ASP A 67 -5.86 -15.35 9.44
N ASN A 68 -5.35 -16.32 8.67
CA ASN A 68 -4.74 -17.55 9.20
C ASN A 68 -3.41 -17.31 9.92
N ILE A 69 -2.79 -16.13 9.76
CA ILE A 69 -1.60 -15.75 10.51
C ILE A 69 -2.00 -15.40 11.95
N SER A 70 -1.22 -15.89 12.92
CA SER A 70 -1.40 -15.57 14.34
C SER A 70 -1.50 -14.06 14.59
N LYS A 71 -2.35 -13.66 15.55
CA LYS A 71 -2.57 -12.24 15.89
C LYS A 71 -1.27 -11.51 16.26
N SER A 72 -0.34 -12.18 16.95
CA SER A 72 0.95 -11.61 17.34
C SER A 72 1.81 -11.25 16.12
N ARG A 73 1.91 -12.15 15.13
CA ARG A 73 2.62 -11.89 13.88
C ARG A 73 1.97 -10.77 13.06
N ARG A 74 0.63 -10.73 12.99
CA ARG A 74 -0.09 -9.62 12.32
C ARG A 74 0.15 -8.27 13.01
N LYS A 75 0.25 -8.25 14.34
CA LYS A 75 0.64 -7.06 15.10
C LYS A 75 2.09 -6.63 14.79
N ALA A 76 3.01 -7.58 14.66
CA ALA A 76 4.39 -7.29 14.26
C ALA A 76 4.46 -6.71 12.84
N LEU A 77 3.69 -7.25 11.89
CA LEU A 77 3.58 -6.68 10.54
C LEU A 77 3.07 -5.23 10.55
N LYS A 78 2.06 -4.92 11.38
CA LYS A 78 1.60 -3.53 11.55
C LYS A 78 2.70 -2.61 12.11
N GLN A 79 3.51 -3.10 13.04
CA GLN A 79 4.63 -2.32 13.57
C GLN A 79 5.69 -2.06 12.50
N ILE A 80 5.99 -3.06 11.67
CA ILE A 80 6.91 -2.91 10.53
C ILE A 80 6.37 -1.88 9.54
N LEU A 81 5.09 -1.99 9.18
CA LEU A 81 4.41 -0.99 8.34
C LEU A 81 4.57 0.41 8.92
N GLY A 82 4.34 0.61 10.22
CA GLY A 82 4.50 1.90 10.87
C GLY A 82 5.92 2.47 10.76
N LYS A 83 6.95 1.61 10.87
CA LYS A 83 8.34 2.00 10.65
C LYS A 83 8.60 2.41 9.21
N VAL A 84 8.13 1.61 8.23
CA VAL A 84 8.29 1.90 6.79
C VAL A 84 7.62 3.23 6.43
N THR A 85 6.40 3.46 6.90
CA THR A 85 5.67 4.71 6.61
C THR A 85 6.32 5.92 7.25
N ALA A 86 6.97 5.77 8.40
CA ALA A 86 7.74 6.86 9.02
C ALA A 86 8.99 7.19 8.19
N SER A 87 9.61 6.20 7.53
CA SER A 87 10.74 6.42 6.63
C SER A 87 10.35 7.13 5.33
N CYS A 88 9.09 7.02 4.88
CA CYS A 88 8.59 7.71 3.68
C CYS A 88 8.23 9.19 3.91
N GLY A 89 8.28 9.67 5.16
CA GLY A 89 7.98 11.06 5.52
C GLY A 89 9.18 11.85 6.03
N ILE A 90 10.40 11.35 5.76
CA ILE A 90 11.68 12.00 6.06
C ILE A 90 12.30 12.43 4.74
#